data_AF-A0A8T4SHW5-F1
#
_entry.id   AF-A0A8T4SHW5-F1
#
_cell.length_a   1.000
_cell.length_b   1.000
_cell.length_c   1.000
_cell.angle_alpha   90.00
_cell.angle_beta   90.00
_cell.angle_gamma   90.00
#
_symmetry.space_group_name_H-M   'P 1'
#
loop_
_entity.id
_entity.type
_entity.pdbx_description
1 polymer ?
#
loop_
_entity_poly.entity_id
_entity_poly.type
_entity_poly.pdbx_seq_one_letter_code
_entity_poly.pdbx_strand_id
1 'polypeptide(L)' 'MKTFTAIIQKEEETDIAKCPEIGTVSQGCTIKEALANLKEATELYLEEMPLLERAPLLLTTFEVVEVVKA' A
#
# COMPACT_ATOMS: atom_id res chain seq x y z
N MET A 1 18.91 3.94 2.46
CA MET A 1 17.56 3.65 2.96
C MET A 1 16.58 4.15 1.91
N LYS A 2 15.62 3.32 1.48
CA LYS A 2 14.56 3.72 0.53
C LYS A 2 13.27 3.98 1.31
N THR A 3 12.48 4.94 0.85
CA THR A 3 11.17 5.25 1.44
C THR A 3 10.10 4.83 0.45
N PHE A 4 9.02 4.22 0.97
CA PHE A 4 7.85 3.79 0.20
C PHE A 4 6.59 4.45 0.77
N THR A 5 5.55 4.52 -0.05
CA THR A 5 4.24 5.02 0.31
C THR A 5 3.41 3.88 0.93
N ALA A 6 2.61 4.21 1.95
CA ALA A 6 1.60 3.31 2.47
C ALA A 6 0.22 3.98 2.36
N ILE A 7 -0.72 3.31 1.72
CA ILE A 7 -2.13 3.67 1.69
C ILE A 7 -2.84 2.84 2.76
N ILE A 8 -3.51 3.50 3.70
CA ILE A 8 -4.27 2.84 4.77
C ILE A 8 -5.75 2.89 4.46
N GLN A 9 -6.38 1.73 4.43
CA GLN A 9 -7.83 1.55 4.41
C GLN A 9 -8.27 1.12 5.80
N LYS A 10 -9.05 1.97 6.46
CA LYS A 10 -9.64 1.66 7.78
C LYS A 10 -10.86 0.79 7.60
N GLU A 11 -10.92 -0.33 8.30
CA GLU A 11 -12.12 -1.16 8.42
C GLU A 11 -12.53 -1.28 9.90
N GLU A 12 -13.67 -1.92 10.16
CA GLU A 12 -14.25 -1.98 11.51
C GLU A 12 -13.34 -2.72 12.51
N GLU A 13 -12.73 -3.82 12.07
CA GLU A 13 -11.93 -4.72 12.93
C GLU A 13 -10.43 -4.72 12.58
N THR A 14 -10.05 -4.22 11.40
CA THR A 14 -8.65 -4.25 10.95
C THR A 14 -8.31 -3.05 10.06
N ASP A 15 -7.07 -2.59 10.14
CA ASP A 15 -6.49 -1.63 9.21
C ASP A 15 -5.73 -2.38 8.11
N ILE A 16 -6.08 -2.13 6.85
CA ILE A 16 -5.38 -2.69 5.68
C ILE A 16 -4.37 -1.66 5.17
N ALA A 17 -3.10 -2.06 5.03
CA ALA A 17 -2.01 -1.23 4.53
C ALA A 17 -1.51 -1.76 3.17
N LYS A 18 -1.37 -0.87 2.19
CA LYS A 18 -0.94 -1.21 0.81
C LYS A 18 0.25 -0.35 0.40
N CYS A 19 1.27 -0.95 -0.21
CA CYS A 19 2.41 -0.27 -0.83
C CYS A 19 2.23 -0.25 -2.35
N PRO A 20 1.76 0.86 -2.95
CA PRO A 20 1.46 0.90 -4.39
C PRO A 20 2.71 0.72 -5.26
N GLU A 21 3.88 1.11 -4.78
CA GLU A 21 5.13 1.02 -5.55
C GLU A 21 5.60 -0.40 -5.76
N ILE A 22 5.24 -1.32 -4.87
CA ILE A 22 5.64 -2.73 -4.91
C ILE A 22 4.45 -3.64 -5.22
N GLY A 23 3.26 -3.25 -4.80
CA GLY A 23 2.05 -4.07 -4.85
C GLY A 23 1.86 -4.96 -3.62
N THR A 24 2.68 -4.79 -2.58
CA THR A 24 2.50 -5.52 -1.31
C THR A 24 1.30 -4.98 -0.53
N VAL A 25 0.65 -5.88 0.19
CA VAL A 25 -0.47 -5.60 1.08
C VAL A 25 -0.25 -6.33 2.38
N SER A 26 -0.65 -5.71 3.48
CA SER A 26 -0.69 -6.32 4.80
C SER A 26 -1.83 -5.73 5.63
N GLN A 27 -2.05 -6.26 6.82
CA GLN A 27 -3.11 -5.82 7.73
C GLN A 27 -2.65 -5.87 9.18
N GLY A 28 -3.38 -5.18 10.07
CA GLY A 28 -3.17 -5.24 11.52
C GLY A 28 -4.39 -4.74 12.28
N CYS A 29 -4.44 -4.97 13.59
CA CYS A 29 -5.49 -4.45 14.47
C CYS A 29 -5.33 -2.94 14.74
N THR A 30 -4.17 -2.38 14.38
CA THR A 30 -3.90 -0.95 14.44
C THR A 30 -3.10 -0.50 13.22
N ILE A 31 -3.18 0.78 12.87
CA ILE A 31 -2.35 1.40 11.82
C ILE A 31 -0.87 1.09 12.03
N LYS A 32 -0.37 1.15 13.26
CA LYS A 32 1.05 0.89 13.57
C LYS A 32 1.44 -0.56 13.26
N GLU A 33 0.59 -1.51 13.62
CA GLU A 33 0.79 -2.92 13.33
C GLU A 33 0.70 -3.20 11.83
N ALA A 34 -0.32 -2.67 11.15
CA ALA A 34 -0.48 -2.81 9.71
C ALA A 34 0.73 -2.26 8.93
N LEU A 35 1.29 -1.13 9.38
CA LEU A 35 2.52 -0.55 8.81
C LEU A 35 3.77 -1.41 9.09
N ALA A 36 3.89 -1.98 10.29
CA ALA A 36 4.99 -2.88 10.62
C ALA A 36 4.94 -4.15 9.77
N ASN A 37 3.76 -4.75 9.63
CA ASN A 37 3.55 -5.95 8.83
C ASN A 37 3.72 -5.65 7.33
N LEU A 38 3.31 -4.47 6.84
CA LEU A 38 3.55 -4.05 5.46
C LEU A 38 5.05 -3.86 5.19
N LYS A 39 5.79 -3.29 6.15
CA LYS A 39 7.25 -3.15 6.04
C LYS A 39 7.91 -4.51 5.87
N GLU A 40 7.60 -5.47 6.74
CA GLU A 40 8.15 -6.83 6.67
C GLU A 40 7.82 -7.50 5.33
N ALA A 41 6.54 -7.48 4.92
CA ALA A 41 6.11 -8.06 3.64
C ALA A 41 6.84 -7.42 2.45
N THR A 42 7.11 -6.11 2.51
CA THR A 42 7.85 -5.39 1.47
C THR A 42 9.33 -5.75 1.47
N GLU A 43 9.96 -5.85 2.64
CA GLU A 43 11.36 -6.27 2.77
C GLU A 43 11.54 -7.69 2.20
N LEU A 44 10.68 -8.64 2.59
CA LEU A 44 10.70 -10.01 2.07
C LEU A 44 10.53 -10.07 0.56
N TYR A 45 9.58 -9.32 -0.01
CA TYR A 45 9.41 -9.26 -1.47
C TYR A 45 10.68 -8.76 -2.18
N LEU A 46 11.35 -7.75 -1.62
CA LEU A 46 12.53 -7.15 -2.21
C LEU A 46 13.79 -8.01 -2.11
N GLU A 47 13.84 -8.91 -1.13
CA GLU A 47 14.89 -9.94 -1.03
C GLU A 47 14.82 -10.93 -2.21
N GLU A 48 13.60 -11.31 -2.62
CA GLU A 48 13.39 -12.22 -3.75
C GLU A 48 13.40 -11.50 -5.11
N MET A 49 12.87 -10.28 -5.15
CA MET A 49 12.71 -9.48 -6.37
C MET A 49 13.33 -8.10 -6.20
N PRO A 50 14.62 -7.94 -6.57
CA PRO A 50 15.31 -6.66 -6.47
C PRO A 50 14.62 -5.55 -7.26
N LEU A 51 14.63 -4.33 -6.71
CA LEU A 51 14.08 -3.16 -7.38
C LEU A 51 14.84 -2.83 -8.66
N LEU A 52 14.12 -2.89 -9.78
CA LEU A 52 14.55 -2.24 -11.01
C LEU A 52 14.38 -0.73 -10.87
N GLU A 53 15.19 0.06 -11.58
CA GLU A 53 14.96 1.50 -11.69
C GLU A 53 13.57 1.73 -12.30
N ARG A 54 12.69 2.32 -11.50
CA ARG A 54 11.33 2.68 -11.91
C ARG A 54 11.25 4.18 -12.10
N ALA A 55 10.41 4.61 -13.04
CA ALA A 55 10.03 6.01 -13.14
C ALA A 55 9.43 6.50 -11.80
N PRO A 56 9.54 7.80 -11.48
CA PRO A 56 8.92 8.37 -10.29
C PRO A 56 7.42 8.06 -10.27
N LEU A 57 6.93 7.53 -9.15
CA LEU A 57 5.50 7.32 -8.94
C LEU A 57 4.86 8.63 -8.48
N LEU A 58 3.76 9.01 -9.13
CA LEU A 58 2.97 10.19 -8.80
C LEU A 58 1.68 9.74 -8.10
N LEU A 59 1.54 10.11 -6.84
CA LEU A 59 0.28 9.96 -6.12
C LEU A 59 -0.63 11.14 -6.47
N THR A 60 -1.81 10.86 -7.03
CA THR A 60 -2.80 11.87 -7.40
C THR A 60 -4.21 11.32 -7.22
N THR A 61 -5.20 12.21 -7.18
CA THR A 61 -6.62 11.86 -7.17
C THR A 61 -7.27 12.34 -8.47
N PHE A 62 -8.43 11.75 -8.80
CA PHE A 62 -9.29 12.20 -9.91
C PHE A 62 -10.75 12.04 -9.49
N GLU A 63 -11.64 12.81 -10.11
CA GLU A 63 -13.08 12.81 -9.80
C GLU A 63 -13.84 11.99 -10.84
N VAL A 64 -14.90 11.29 -10.41
CA VAL A 64 -15.80 10.53 -11.28
C VAL A 64 -17.26 10.85 -10.95
N VAL A 65 -18.14 10.78 -11.95
CA VAL A 65 -19.60 10.89 -11.76
C VAL A 65 -20.19 9.49 -11.65
N GLU A 66 -20.88 9.23 -10.54
CA GLU A 66 -21.57 7.95 -10.33
C GLU A 66 -22.85 7.92 -11.18
N VAL A 67 -22.88 7.03 -12.18
CA VAL A 67 -24.09 6.77 -12.96
C VAL A 67 -24.78 5.54 -12.38
N VAL A 68 -25.68 5.75 -11.42
CA VAL A 68 -26.53 4.68 -10.90
C VAL A 68 -27.52 4.30 -12.00
N LYS A 69 -27.32 3.13 -12.63
CA LYS A 69 -28.36 2.53 -13.47
C LYS A 69 -29.45 1.97 -12.54
N ALA A 70 -30.65 2.51 -12.68
CA ALA A 70 -31.86 1.99 -12.03
C ALA A 70 -32.21 0.58 -12.56
#